data_AF-A0AA41W9J5-F1
#
_entry.id   AF-A0AA41W9J5-F1
#
_cell.length_a   1.000
_cell.length_b   1.000
_cell.length_c   1.000
_cell.angle_alpha   90.00
_cell.angle_beta   90.00
_cell.angle_gamma   90.00
#
_symmetry.space_group_name_H-M   'P 1'
#
loop_
_entity.id
_entity.type
_entity.pdbx_description
1 polymer ?
#
loop_
_entity_poly.entity_id
_entity_poly.type
_entity_poly.pdbx_seq_one_letter_code
_entity_poly.pdbx_strand_id
1 'polypeptide(L)'
;MTEDKVKGDLKFNTTLVYGLQAAGFIVGLTFIAAVILNYIKRDEVEGTLYESHFRWQIRTFWFSVLWSIIGALLSVVIVGFIVLFANAVWVIYRIIKGWLALNDEKPMYS
;
A
#
# COMPACT_ATOMS: atom_id res chain seq x y z
N MET A 1 3.77 -28.59 -4.76
CA MET A 1 2.78 -27.51 -4.93
C MET A 1 2.84 -27.10 -6.39
N THR A 2 1.71 -27.07 -7.12
CA THR A 2 1.72 -26.68 -8.54
C THR A 2 2.07 -25.20 -8.68
N GLU A 3 2.77 -24.82 -9.74
CA GLU A 3 3.23 -23.44 -9.98
C GLU A 3 2.07 -22.42 -9.96
N ASP A 4 0.90 -22.83 -10.47
CA ASP A 4 -0.32 -22.01 -10.47
C ASP A 4 -0.81 -21.67 -9.07
N LYS A 5 -0.65 -22.58 -8.11
CA LYS A 5 -1.06 -22.35 -6.72
C LYS A 5 -0.17 -21.30 -6.07
N VAL A 6 1.14 -21.37 -6.31
CA VAL A 6 2.10 -20.37 -5.81
C VAL A 6 1.76 -18.98 -6.37
N LYS A 7 1.55 -18.87 -7.68
CA LYS A 7 1.17 -17.60 -8.31
C LYS A 7 -0.15 -17.05 -7.74
N GLY A 8 -1.13 -17.93 -7.50
CA GLY A 8 -2.40 -17.57 -6.87
C GLY A 8 -2.21 -17.00 -5.46
N ASP A 9 -1.39 -17.64 -4.64
CA ASP A 9 -1.10 -17.21 -3.26
C ASP A 9 -0.41 -15.83 -3.23
N LEU A 10 0.54 -15.58 -4.14
CA LEU A 10 1.24 -14.29 -4.23
C LEU A 10 0.30 -13.15 -4.69
N LYS A 11 -0.56 -13.41 -5.68
CA LYS A 11 -1.58 -12.46 -6.14
C LYS A 11 -2.57 -12.14 -5.02
N PHE A 12 -3.02 -13.17 -4.31
CA PHE A 12 -3.92 -13.02 -3.16
C PHE A 12 -3.28 -12.16 -2.07
N ASN A 13 -2.06 -12.47 -1.64
CA ASN A 13 -1.35 -11.70 -0.62
C ASN A 13 -1.18 -10.23 -1.02
N THR A 14 -0.78 -9.97 -2.26
CA THR A 14 -0.61 -8.60 -2.78
C THR A 14 -1.94 -7.83 -2.79
N THR A 15 -3.02 -8.50 -3.21
CA THR A 15 -4.38 -7.93 -3.23
C THR A 15 -4.88 -7.65 -1.81
N LEU A 16 -4.65 -8.58 -0.88
CA LEU A 16 -5.01 -8.46 0.53
C LEU A 16 -4.34 -7.23 1.15
N VAL A 17 -3.06 -6.99 0.87
CA VAL A 17 -2.37 -5.79 1.35
C VAL A 17 -3.06 -4.51 0.84
N TYR A 18 -3.45 -4.41 -0.43
CA TYR A 18 -4.21 -3.25 -0.91
C TYR A 18 -5.57 -3.12 -0.23
N GLY A 19 -6.26 -4.23 0.00
CA GLY A 19 -7.53 -4.25 0.73
C GLY A 19 -7.39 -3.76 2.16
N LEU A 20 -6.36 -4.22 2.88
CA LEU A 20 -6.03 -3.77 4.23
C LEU A 20 -5.65 -2.28 4.26
N GLN A 21 -4.92 -1.81 3.24
CA GLN A 21 -4.61 -0.39 3.09
C GLN A 21 -5.87 0.46 2.90
N ALA A 22 -6.81 0.01 2.07
CA ALA A 22 -8.09 0.69 1.87
C ALA A 22 -8.95 0.68 3.14
N ALA A 23 -9.04 -0.45 3.83
CA ALA A 23 -9.74 -0.57 5.12
C ALA A 23 -9.13 0.32 6.21
N GLY A 24 -7.86 0.70 6.06
CA GLY A 24 -7.14 1.63 6.93
C GLY A 24 -7.81 2.99 7.10
N PHE A 25 -8.58 3.45 6.10
CA PHE A 25 -9.33 4.71 6.21
C PHE A 25 -10.52 4.65 7.17
N ILE A 26 -11.00 3.45 7.48
CA ILE A 26 -12.14 3.24 8.39
C ILE A 26 -11.62 2.89 9.79
N VAL A 27 -10.67 1.94 9.87
CA VAL A 27 -10.23 1.35 11.14
C VAL A 27 -8.88 1.88 11.61
N GLY A 28 -8.05 2.44 10.72
CA GLY A 28 -6.68 2.89 11.01
C GLY A 28 -5.70 1.72 11.20
N LEU A 29 -5.99 0.82 12.14
CA LEU A 29 -5.11 -0.29 12.53
C LEU A 29 -4.80 -1.27 11.39
N THR A 30 -5.76 -1.48 10.50
CA THR A 30 -5.59 -2.34 9.31
C THR A 30 -4.51 -1.82 8.36
N PHE A 31 -4.24 -0.51 8.37
CA PHE A 31 -3.15 0.09 7.60
C PHE A 31 -1.77 -0.36 8.09
N ILE A 32 -1.62 -0.54 9.41
CA ILE A 32 -0.41 -1.07 10.05
C ILE A 32 -0.29 -2.57 9.77
N ALA A 33 -1.39 -3.32 9.88
CA ALA A 33 -1.41 -4.75 9.53
C ALA A 33 -0.95 -4.98 8.08
N ALA A 34 -1.34 -4.09 7.14
CA ALA A 34 -0.92 -4.16 5.75
C ALA A 34 0.61 -4.04 5.57
N VAL A 35 1.27 -3.11 6.28
CA VAL A 35 2.73 -2.95 6.17
C VAL A 35 3.48 -4.09 6.87
N ILE A 36 2.94 -4.62 7.97
CA ILE A 36 3.51 -5.80 8.63
C ILE A 36 3.44 -7.00 7.68
N LEU A 37 2.28 -7.24 7.05
CA LEU A 37 2.13 -8.32 6.07
C LEU A 37 3.12 -8.17 4.91
N ASN A 38 3.30 -6.94 4.40
CA ASN A 38 4.32 -6.66 3.38
C ASN A 38 5.71 -7.13 3.80
N TYR A 39 6.15 -6.79 5.01
CA TYR A 39 7.49 -7.16 5.47
C TYR A 39 7.63 -8.65 5.74
N ILE A 40 6.61 -9.30 6.33
CA ILE A 40 6.63 -10.74 6.61
C ILE A 40 6.67 -11.55 5.31
N LYS A 41 5.92 -11.14 4.29
CA LYS A 41 5.75 -11.87 3.03
C LYS A 41 6.70 -11.38 1.92
N ARG A 42 7.60 -10.46 2.23
CA ARG A 42 8.48 -9.83 1.25
C ARG A 42 9.36 -10.83 0.51
N ASP A 43 9.91 -11.80 1.23
CA ASP A 43 10.86 -12.76 0.66
C ASP A 43 10.14 -13.74 -0.28
N GLU A 44 8.83 -13.95 -0.10
CA GLU A 44 8.02 -14.82 -0.98
C GLU A 44 7.75 -14.20 -2.36
N VAL A 45 7.82 -12.87 -2.47
CA VAL A 45 7.57 -12.14 -3.73
C VAL A 45 8.84 -11.76 -4.47
N GLU A 46 10.03 -12.02 -3.94
CA GLU A 46 11.31 -11.63 -4.53
C GLU A 46 11.51 -12.25 -5.92
N GLY A 47 11.97 -11.45 -6.89
CA GLY A 47 12.17 -11.91 -8.27
C GLY A 47 10.86 -12.17 -9.04
N THR A 48 9.71 -11.87 -8.44
CA THR A 48 8.39 -11.96 -9.10
C THR A 48 7.85 -10.57 -9.44
N LEU A 49 6.81 -10.50 -10.28
CA LEU A 49 6.14 -9.24 -10.60
C LEU A 49 5.58 -8.53 -9.35
N TYR A 50 5.23 -9.29 -8.31
CA TYR A 50 4.61 -8.81 -7.07
C TYR A 50 5.59 -8.06 -6.16
N GLU A 51 6.91 -8.27 -6.32
CA GLU A 51 7.93 -7.56 -5.56
C GLU A 51 7.78 -6.04 -5.70
N SER A 52 7.49 -5.61 -6.93
CA SER A 52 7.31 -4.20 -7.25
C SER A 52 6.08 -3.61 -6.53
N HIS A 53 5.00 -4.38 -6.43
CA HIS A 53 3.79 -3.99 -5.68
C HIS A 53 4.05 -3.89 -4.19
N PHE A 54 4.74 -4.86 -3.59
CA PHE A 54 5.09 -4.83 -2.17
C PHE A 54 5.92 -3.59 -1.84
N ARG A 55 6.95 -3.31 -2.65
CA ARG A 55 7.77 -2.10 -2.49
C ARG A 55 6.93 -0.82 -2.67
N TRP A 56 5.90 -0.84 -3.52
CA TRP A 56 5.02 0.31 -3.74
C TRP A 56 4.12 0.51 -2.52
N GLN A 57 3.53 -0.55 -2.00
CA GLN A 57 2.68 -0.55 -0.82
C GLN A 57 3.45 -0.08 0.43
N ILE A 58 4.67 -0.60 0.66
CA ILE A 58 5.56 -0.17 1.75
C ILE A 58 5.87 1.33 1.64
N ARG A 59 6.25 1.82 0.45
CA ARG A 59 6.51 3.24 0.24
C ARG A 59 5.28 4.10 0.50
N THR A 60 4.10 3.66 0.04
CA THR A 60 2.84 4.37 0.30
C THR A 60 2.62 4.53 1.80
N PHE A 61 2.84 3.47 2.59
CA PHE A 61 2.74 3.53 4.04
C PHE A 61 3.67 4.60 4.63
N TRP A 62 4.97 4.51 4.37
CA TRP A 62 5.94 5.42 5.00
C TRP A 62 5.77 6.88 4.57
N PHE A 63 5.47 7.14 3.30
CA PHE A 63 5.14 8.50 2.86
C PHE A 63 3.85 9.01 3.49
N SER A 64 2.82 8.16 3.62
CA SER A 64 1.58 8.58 4.27
C SER A 64 1.77 8.90 5.76
N VAL A 65 2.64 8.17 6.46
CA VAL A 65 3.02 8.46 7.85
C VAL A 65 3.77 9.79 7.92
N LEU A 66 4.76 9.99 7.06
CA LEU A 66 5.53 11.24 6.98
C LEU A 66 4.61 12.46 6.75
N TRP A 67 3.77 12.40 5.72
CA TRP A 67 2.84 13.50 5.40
C TRP A 67 1.75 13.69 6.46
N SER A 68 1.32 12.61 7.13
CA SER A 68 0.40 12.72 8.27
C SER A 68 1.03 13.45 9.44
N ILE A 69 2.30 13.17 9.76
CA ILE A 69 3.04 13.88 10.82
C ILE A 69 3.21 15.35 10.44
N ILE A 70 3.66 15.64 9.21
CA ILE A 70 3.81 17.02 8.72
C ILE A 70 2.47 17.77 8.76
N GLY A 71 1.41 17.15 8.25
CA GLY A 71 0.07 17.71 8.25
C GLY A 71 -0.43 18.00 9.66
N ALA A 72 -0.28 17.05 10.59
CA ALA A 72 -0.68 17.23 11.99
C ALA A 72 0.06 18.40 12.67
N LEU A 73 1.37 18.54 12.45
CA LEU A 73 2.15 19.66 12.98
C LEU A 73 1.70 21.01 12.40
N LEU A 74 1.36 21.04 11.10
CA LEU A 74 0.88 22.24 10.41
C LEU A 74 -0.60 22.57 10.69
N SER A 75 -1.36 21.67 11.32
CA SER A 75 -2.80 21.88 11.58
C SER A 75 -3.08 23.04 12.53
N VAL A 76 -2.06 23.49 13.28
CA VAL A 76 -2.12 24.71 14.10
C VAL A 76 -2.48 25.95 13.25
N VAL A 77 -2.15 25.96 11.96
CA VAL A 77 -2.31 27.12 11.05
C VAL A 77 -3.33 26.83 9.94
N ILE A 78 -4.27 25.89 10.12
CA ILE A 78 -5.28 25.42 9.13
C ILE A 78 -4.66 24.70 7.90
N VAL A 79 -3.49 25.12 7.42
CA VAL A 79 -2.78 24.53 6.27
C VAL A 79 -2.55 23.02 6.45
N GLY A 80 -2.36 22.55 7.68
CA GLY A 80 -2.24 21.12 7.97
C GLY A 80 -3.41 20.28 7.50
N PHE A 81 -4.66 20.77 7.58
CA PHE A 81 -5.83 20.03 7.08
C PHE A 81 -5.78 19.83 5.57
N ILE A 82 -5.26 20.80 4.82
CA ILE A 82 -5.07 20.68 3.36
C ILE A 82 -4.02 19.60 3.06
N VAL A 83 -2.92 19.58 3.82
CA VAL A 83 -1.87 18.56 3.68
C VAL A 83 -2.41 17.17 4.01
N LEU A 84 -3.18 17.02 5.09
CA LEU A 84 -3.79 15.75 5.47
C LEU A 84 -4.80 15.26 4.42
N PHE A 85 -5.62 16.16 3.88
CA PHE A 85 -6.56 15.83 2.81
C PHE A 85 -5.83 15.42 1.52
N ALA A 86 -4.81 16.18 1.11
CA ALA A 86 -3.99 15.85 -0.04
C ALA A 86 -3.30 14.49 0.13
N ASN A 87 -2.78 14.20 1.32
CA ASN A 87 -2.20 12.89 1.65
C ASN A 87 -3.23 11.76 1.52
N ALA A 88 -4.45 11.95 2.04
CA ALA A 88 -5.53 10.96 1.92
C ALA A 88 -5.87 10.66 0.45
N VAL A 89 -6.07 11.71 -0.36
CA VAL A 89 -6.34 11.57 -1.81
C VAL A 89 -5.17 10.87 -2.52
N TRP A 90 -3.94 11.25 -2.19
CA TRP A 90 -2.74 10.63 -2.76
C TRP A 90 -2.65 9.13 -2.43
N VAL A 91 -2.92 8.74 -1.20
CA VAL A 91 -2.94 7.31 -0.79
C VAL A 91 -4.03 6.55 -1.55
N ILE A 92 -5.26 7.10 -1.66
CA ILE A 92 -6.35 6.46 -2.41
C ILE A 92 -5.94 6.23 -3.86
N TYR A 93 -5.41 7.25 -4.52
CA TYR A 93 -4.87 7.13 -5.88
C TYR A 93 -3.83 6.01 -6.00
N ARG A 94 -2.89 5.94 -5.06
CA ARG A 94 -1.82 4.93 -5.04
C ARG A 94 -2.36 3.51 -4.89
N ILE A 95 -3.40 3.31 -4.10
CA ILE A 95 -4.07 2.03 -3.92
C ILE A 95 -4.77 1.62 -5.21
N ILE A 96 -5.60 2.51 -5.78
CA ILE A 96 -6.35 2.23 -7.02
C ILE A 96 -5.39 1.90 -8.16
N LYS A 97 -4.37 2.75 -8.39
CA LYS A 97 -3.37 2.52 -9.43
C LYS A 97 -2.66 1.19 -9.27
N GLY A 98 -2.28 0.86 -8.03
CA GLY A 98 -1.60 -0.39 -7.71
C GLY A 98 -2.48 -1.62 -7.94
N TRP A 99 -3.75 -1.54 -7.55
CA TRP A 99 -4.72 -2.60 -7.75
C TRP A 99 -5.00 -2.85 -9.23
N LEU A 100 -5.18 -1.79 -10.01
CA LEU A 100 -5.41 -1.90 -11.46
C LEU A 100 -4.22 -2.55 -12.17
N ALA A 101 -2.99 -2.14 -11.85
CA ALA A 101 -1.80 -2.76 -12.41
C ALA A 101 -1.67 -4.25 -12.04
N LEU A 102 -2.04 -4.62 -10.80
CA LEU A 102 -2.04 -6.02 -10.34
C LEU A 102 -3.06 -6.87 -11.09
N ASN A 103 -4.26 -6.32 -11.34
CA ASN A 103 -5.30 -6.99 -12.13
C ASN A 103 -4.88 -7.18 -13.60
N ASP A 104 -4.13 -6.22 -14.14
CA ASP A 104 -3.54 -6.26 -15.48
C ASP A 104 -2.29 -7.17 -15.57
N GLU A 105 -1.87 -7.78 -14.45
CA GLU A 105 -0.66 -8.62 -14.36
C GLU A 105 0.63 -7.89 -14.76
N LYS A 106 0.67 -6.58 -14.49
CA LYS A 106 1.81 -5.71 -14.77
C LYS A 106 2.55 -5.37 -13.47
N PRO A 107 3.88 -5.30 -13.48
CA PRO A 107 4.62 -4.77 -12.33
C PRO A 107 4.36 -3.27 -12.15
N MET A 108 4.59 -2.77 -10.92
CA MET A 108 4.52 -1.33 -10.63
C MET A 108 5.68 -0.53 -11.22
N TYR A 109 6.84 -1.18 -11.38
CA TYR A 109 8.03 -0.64 -12.03
C TYR A 109 8.83 -1.82 -12.58
N SER A 110 9.44 -1.61 -13.74
CA SER A 110 10.37 -2.53 -14.40
C SER A 110 11.76 -2.47 -13.77
#